data_AF-A0A536LYM7-F1
#
_entry.id   AF-A0A536LYM7-F1
#
_cell.length_a   1.000
_cell.length_b   1.000
_cell.length_c   1.000
_cell.angle_alpha   90.00
_cell.angle_beta   90.00
_cell.angle_gamma   90.00
#
_symmetry.space_group_name_H-M   'P 1'
#
loop_
_entity.id
_entity.type
_entity.pdbx_description
1 polymer ?
#
loop_
_entity_poly.entity_id
_entity_poly.type
_entity_poly.pdbx_seq_one_letter_code
_entity_poly.pdbx_strand_id
1 'polypeptide(L)' 'GFGVGSYISSAKPNDFTADLKELDGRPIAKRGRTPGITPNPRLSRII' A
#
# COMPACT_ATOMS: atom_id res chain seq x y z
N GLY A 1 5.56 10.08 -32.59
CA GLY A 1 5.39 9.37 -31.31
C GLY A 1 6.34 9.94 -30.28
N PHE A 2 6.03 9.83 -29.00
CA PHE A 2 6.92 10.28 -27.92
C PHE A 2 7.60 9.07 -27.29
N GLY A 3 8.93 9.06 -27.24
CA GLY A 3 9.71 8.02 -26.56
C GLY A 3 10.11 8.49 -25.18
N VAL A 4 9.49 7.93 -24.14
CA VAL A 4 9.78 8.27 -22.73
C VAL A 4 10.24 7.01 -22.02
N GLY A 5 11.55 6.74 -22.06
CA GLY A 5 12.14 5.53 -21.47
C GLY A 5 12.49 5.71 -20.00
N SER A 6 13.70 6.20 -19.75
CA SER A 6 14.29 6.27 -18.40
C SER A 6 13.44 7.05 -17.39
N TYR A 7 12.77 8.12 -17.81
CA TYR A 7 11.88 8.89 -16.93
C TYR A 7 10.81 8.01 -16.25
N ILE A 8 10.32 6.97 -16.92
CA ILE A 8 9.36 6.01 -16.37
C ILE A 8 10.11 4.84 -15.73
N SER A 9 11.04 4.21 -16.46
CA SER A 9 11.63 2.94 -16.05
C SER A 9 12.60 3.06 -14.87
N SER A 10 13.21 4.22 -14.66
CA SER A 10 14.09 4.49 -13.52
C SER A 10 13.44 5.39 -12.46
N ALA A 11 12.11 5.55 -12.51
CA ALA A 11 11.40 6.25 -11.45
C ALA A 11 11.70 5.60 -10.10
N LYS A 12 11.87 6.43 -9.06
CA LYS A 12 12.15 5.92 -7.72
C LYS A 12 10.99 5.05 -7.26
N PRO A 13 11.25 3.85 -6.73
CA PRO A 13 10.20 3.04 -6.12
C PRO A 13 9.55 3.78 -4.95
N ASN A 14 8.27 3.53 -4.72
CA ASN A 14 7.62 3.94 -3.49
C ASN A 14 8.12 3.05 -2.34
N ASP A 15 8.60 3.65 -1.26
CA ASP A 15 9.02 2.93 -0.06
C ASP A 15 7.79 2.42 0.71
N PHE A 16 7.30 1.26 0.29
CA PHE A 16 6.08 0.65 0.81
C PHE A 16 6.39 -0.37 1.91
N THR A 17 5.61 -0.32 2.99
CA THR A 17 5.69 -1.30 4.08
C THR A 17 4.32 -1.95 4.32
N ALA A 18 4.32 -3.28 4.50
CA ALA A 18 3.16 -4.04 4.92
C ALA A 18 3.42 -4.62 6.32
N ASP A 19 2.58 -4.25 7.26
CA ASP A 19 2.60 -4.76 8.63
C ASP A 19 1.29 -5.51 8.90
N LEU A 20 1.33 -6.45 9.83
CA LEU A 20 0.12 -7.08 10.33
C LEU A 20 -0.70 -6.05 11.13
N LYS A 21 -1.98 -5.93 10.75
CA LYS A 21 -2.95 -4.98 11.31
C LYS A 21 -4.00 -5.65 12.19
N GLU A 22 -4.15 -6.97 12.05
CA GLU A 22 -5.14 -7.77 12.75
C GLU A 22 -4.63 -9.20 12.88
N LEU A 23 -4.83 -9.80 14.05
CA LEU A 23 -4.54 -11.20 14.34
C LEU A 23 -5.74 -11.82 15.05
N ASP A 24 -6.27 -12.91 14.52
CA ASP A 24 -7.42 -13.63 15.10
C ASP A 24 -8.62 -12.71 15.43
N GLY A 25 -8.93 -11.77 14.52
CA GLY A 25 -10.00 -10.79 14.69
C GLY A 25 -9.72 -9.68 15.71
N ARG A 26 -8.52 -9.64 16.30
CA ARG A 26 -8.10 -8.59 17.23
C ARG A 26 -7.23 -7.56 16.51
N PRO A 27 -7.58 -6.27 16.55
CA PRO A 27 -6.77 -5.22 15.93
C PRO A 27 -5.45 -5.06 16.69
N ILE A 28 -4.33 -5.23 15.99
CA ILE A 28 -2.98 -5.09 16.55
C ILE A 28 -2.06 -4.33 15.60
N ALA A 29 -1.02 -3.66 16.12
CA ALA A 29 -0.04 -2.95 15.30
C ALA A 29 1.26 -2.71 16.07
N LYS A 30 2.35 -2.50 15.34
CA LYS A 30 3.60 -1.95 15.88
C LYS A 30 3.40 -0.50 16.35
N ARG A 31 4.27 -0.01 17.22
CA ARG A 31 4.26 1.40 17.66
C ARG A 31 4.32 2.34 16.44
N GLY A 32 3.50 3.39 16.47
CA GLY A 32 3.43 4.38 15.39
C GLY A 32 2.61 3.95 14.17
N ARG A 33 1.89 2.82 14.23
CA ARG A 33 1.01 2.34 13.16
C ARG A 33 -0.42 2.19 13.67
N THR A 34 -1.40 2.45 12.81
CA THR A 34 -2.83 2.27 13.12
C THR A 34 -3.19 0.79 13.11
N PRO A 35 -3.77 0.20 14.17
CA PRO A 35 -4.26 -1.17 14.17
C PRO A 35 -5.63 -1.30 13.47
N GLY A 36 -5.98 -2.51 13.08
CA GLY A 36 -7.27 -2.85 12.44
C GLY A 36 -7.33 -2.57 10.94
N ILE A 37 -8.34 -3.15 10.30
CA ILE A 37 -8.62 -2.95 8.87
C ILE A 37 -9.15 -1.52 8.65
N THR A 38 -8.51 -0.78 7.74
CA THR A 38 -8.99 0.54 7.32
C THR A 38 -9.70 0.41 5.96
N PRO A 39 -11.02 0.67 5.89
CA PRO A 39 -11.75 0.59 4.62
C PRO A 39 -11.32 1.74 3.69
N ASN A 40 -11.03 1.42 2.43
CA ASN A 40 -10.81 2.41 1.38
C ASN A 40 -12.04 2.45 0.45
N PRO A 41 -12.91 3.46 0.55
CA PRO A 41 -14.17 3.49 -0.19
C PRO A 41 -13.98 3.61 -1.71
N ARG A 42 -12.79 4.02 -2.18
CA ARG A 42 -12.46 4.11 -3.61
C ARG A 42 -11.74 2.87 -4.14
N LEU A 43 -11.39 1.92 -3.28
CA LEU A 43 -10.73 0.70 -3.70
C LEU A 43 -11.76 -0.22 -4.35
N SER A 44 -11.67 -0.35 -5.67
CA SER A 44 -12.45 -1.30 -6.47
C SER A 44 -11.53 -2.41 -6.98
N ARG A 45 -12.06 -3.63 -7.00
CA ARG A 45 -11.39 -4.75 -7.67
C ARG A 45 -11.65 -4.63 -9.17
N ILE A 46 -10.60 -4.43 -9.95
CA ILE A 46 -10.66 -4.55 -11.40
C ILE A 46 -10.37 -6.03 -11.73
N ILE A 47 -11.30 -6.67 -12.43
CA ILE A 47 -11.25 -8.09 -12.83
C ILE A 47 -10.82 -8.15 -14.30
#